data_AF-A0A0K6FZJ1-F1
#
_entry.id   AF-A0A0K6FZJ1-F1
#
_cell.length_a   1.000
_cell.length_b   1.000
_cell.length_c   1.000
_cell.angle_alpha   90.00
_cell.angle_beta   90.00
_cell.angle_gamma   90.00
#
_symmetry.space_group_name_H-M   'P 1'
#
loop_
_entity.id
_entity.type
_entity.pdbx_description
1 polymer ?
#
loop_
_entity_poly.entity_id
_entity_poly.type
_entity_poly.pdbx_seq_one_letter_code
_entity_poly.pdbx_strand_id
1 'polypeptide(L)'
;MSVEKYMNHPLRCLNFLVTTQSSLLSSPPALVRPFTNYTTHRFNFTLNPFTMADLEKQPKTIDETPIGSGGDETAAVPAPVNPTPRSITRPLAEYDGTELERIRTSDTQRAFPVYPHRKLGNPSPLGLMSFAPTTLMYSLYLLRTRHIEATNVVVGMAMAIGGLTQLLAGMWEFAEGNSLGATGFSCYGGFWLSFAVINWLGTGVLEAYSGNAANQPNDALGIFFLVWFILSLLIFFGTFRSSIALASMLGFLTLTFLLLMIGEFQEKLSVMKAAGVFGAITSFISYYIATAALYSPETGYLHLPVGELRKRQN
;
A
#
# COMPACT_ATOMS: atom_id res chain seq x y z
N MET A 1 49.77 -23.59 -22.98
CA MET A 1 50.17 -24.86 -22.32
C MET A 1 50.31 -24.56 -20.83
N SER A 2 49.44 -24.91 -19.91
CA SER A 2 48.21 -25.72 -19.94
C SER A 2 47.23 -25.15 -18.90
N VAL A 3 45.96 -25.11 -19.29
CA VAL A 3 44.77 -24.93 -18.44
C VAL A 3 44.45 -26.32 -17.87
N GLU A 4 44.27 -26.44 -16.54
CA GLU A 4 43.48 -27.48 -15.82
C GLU A 4 44.03 -27.74 -14.41
N LYS A 5 43.50 -27.00 -13.43
CA LYS A 5 43.26 -27.49 -12.07
C LYS A 5 42.38 -26.46 -11.37
N TYR A 6 41.43 -26.92 -10.57
CA TYR A 6 40.40 -26.13 -9.86
C TYR A 6 39.05 -25.95 -10.59
N MET A 7 38.52 -27.04 -11.13
CA MET A 7 37.07 -27.27 -11.29
C MET A 7 36.80 -28.69 -10.79
N ASN A 8 36.37 -28.84 -9.53
CA ASN A 8 35.63 -29.99 -8.98
C ASN A 8 35.54 -29.91 -7.45
N HIS A 9 34.61 -29.10 -6.93
CA HIS A 9 34.08 -29.29 -5.57
C HIS A 9 32.70 -28.65 -5.39
N PRO A 10 31.60 -29.35 -5.75
CA PRO A 10 30.32 -29.14 -5.06
C PRO A 10 29.66 -30.42 -4.52
N LEU A 11 30.30 -31.60 -4.57
CA LEU A 11 29.64 -32.87 -4.23
C LEU A 11 29.91 -33.42 -2.81
N ARG A 12 30.60 -32.68 -1.92
CA ARG A 12 30.88 -33.16 -0.54
C ARG A 12 29.95 -32.60 0.55
N CYS A 13 29.12 -31.60 0.27
CA CYS A 13 28.21 -31.03 1.29
C CYS A 13 26.82 -31.70 1.31
N LEU A 14 26.45 -32.48 0.29
CA LEU A 14 25.12 -33.11 0.19
C LEU A 14 25.00 -34.40 1.02
N ASN A 15 26.12 -35.05 1.37
CA ASN A 15 26.11 -36.29 2.15
C ASN A 15 26.06 -36.08 3.68
N PHE A 16 26.21 -34.85 4.18
CA PHE A 16 26.17 -34.58 5.63
C PHE A 16 24.75 -34.23 6.14
N LEU A 17 23.82 -33.90 5.24
CA LEU A 17 22.43 -33.56 5.57
C LEU A 17 21.46 -34.75 5.57
N VAL A 18 21.89 -35.92 5.07
CA VAL A 18 21.04 -37.12 5.00
C VAL A 18 21.23 -38.06 6.20
N THR A 19 22.30 -37.93 6.98
CA THR A 19 22.63 -38.88 8.07
C THR A 19 22.13 -38.45 9.46
N THR A 20 21.56 -37.25 9.61
CA THR A 20 21.06 -36.76 10.92
C THR A 20 19.54 -36.89 11.11
N GLN A 21 18.81 -37.40 10.11
CA GLN A 21 17.35 -37.56 10.20
C GLN A 21 16.90 -38.96 10.69
N SER A 22 17.82 -39.90 10.89
CA SER A 22 17.53 -41.31 11.22
C SER A 22 17.72 -41.69 12.70
N SER A 23 18.00 -40.74 13.61
CA SER A 23 18.35 -41.03 15.01
C SER A 23 17.29 -40.72 16.07
N LEU A 24 16.05 -40.34 15.70
CA LEU A 24 14.99 -39.96 16.67
C LEU A 24 13.77 -40.89 16.69
N LEU A 25 13.92 -42.14 16.28
CA LEU A 25 12.89 -43.18 16.37
C LEU A 25 13.35 -44.33 17.28
N SER A 26 13.29 -44.14 18.60
CA SER A 26 13.12 -45.26 19.56
C SER A 26 12.91 -44.76 21.00
N SER A 27 11.64 -44.70 21.46
CA SER A 27 11.26 -44.84 22.87
C SER A 27 9.74 -45.13 22.98
N PRO A 28 9.28 -46.19 23.69
CA PRO A 28 7.86 -46.56 23.88
C PRO A 28 7.26 -45.98 25.18
N PRO A 29 5.93 -46.14 25.45
CA PRO A 29 5.06 -45.05 25.88
C PRO A 29 4.67 -45.04 27.37
N ALA A 30 4.27 -43.88 27.90
CA ALA A 30 3.45 -43.81 29.12
C ALA A 30 2.54 -42.57 29.19
N LEU A 31 1.28 -42.86 29.53
CA LEU A 31 0.23 -42.04 30.13
C LEU A 31 -0.54 -41.00 29.28
N VAL A 32 -1.69 -41.47 28.78
CA VAL A 32 -2.85 -40.70 28.34
C VAL A 32 -3.68 -40.25 29.55
N ARG A 33 -4.05 -38.96 29.61
CA ARG A 33 -5.35 -38.51 30.15
C ARG A 33 -5.94 -37.40 29.26
N PRO A 34 -7.26 -37.41 28.98
CA PRO A 34 -7.87 -36.59 27.93
C PRO A 34 -8.51 -35.31 28.48
N PHE A 35 -8.52 -34.22 27.72
CA PHE A 35 -9.58 -33.19 27.79
C PHE A 35 -9.69 -32.42 26.46
N THR A 36 -10.85 -32.63 25.81
CA THR A 36 -11.67 -31.67 25.03
C THR A 36 -11.20 -31.09 23.69
N ASN A 37 -11.74 -31.71 22.62
CA ASN A 37 -12.31 -31.16 21.38
C ASN A 37 -12.17 -29.66 21.06
N TYR A 38 -11.47 -29.36 19.96
CA TYR A 38 -11.91 -28.36 18.98
C TYR A 38 -11.76 -28.90 17.56
N THR A 39 -12.88 -28.87 16.85
CA THR A 39 -13.12 -29.36 15.49
C THR A 39 -12.31 -28.57 14.46
N THR A 40 -11.45 -29.23 13.68
CA THR A 40 -10.83 -28.63 12.50
C THR A 40 -11.74 -28.83 11.29
N HIS A 41 -12.43 -27.77 10.84
CA HIS A 41 -13.11 -27.78 9.56
C HIS A 41 -12.08 -27.63 8.43
N ARG A 42 -11.80 -28.72 7.71
CA ARG A 42 -11.12 -28.70 6.41
C ARG A 42 -12.07 -28.11 5.37
N PHE A 43 -11.70 -26.98 4.78
CA PHE A 43 -12.34 -26.49 3.56
C PHE A 43 -11.80 -27.28 2.36
N ASN A 44 -12.58 -28.22 1.84
CA ASN A 44 -12.38 -28.80 0.52
C ASN A 44 -13.07 -27.91 -0.52
N PHE A 45 -12.31 -27.36 -1.45
CA PHE A 45 -12.83 -26.57 -2.57
C PHE A 45 -13.12 -27.52 -3.73
N THR A 46 -14.38 -27.93 -3.88
CA THR A 46 -14.85 -28.67 -5.06
C THR A 46 -15.60 -27.70 -5.97
N LEU A 47 -15.03 -27.38 -7.12
CA LEU A 47 -15.71 -26.60 -8.16
C LEU A 47 -16.73 -27.50 -8.86
N ASN A 48 -18.02 -27.23 -8.65
CA ASN A 48 -19.08 -27.80 -9.51
C ASN A 48 -19.23 -26.91 -10.76
N PRO A 49 -19.18 -27.46 -11.99
CA PRO A 49 -19.47 -26.69 -13.18
C PRO A 49 -20.97 -26.38 -13.27
N PHE A 50 -21.30 -25.11 -13.50
CA PHE A 50 -22.66 -24.61 -13.68
C PHE A 50 -23.21 -25.09 -15.03
N THR A 51 -24.30 -25.85 -15.05
CA THR A 51 -24.94 -26.34 -16.28
C THR A 51 -26.26 -25.61 -16.55
N MET A 52 -26.58 -25.42 -17.84
CA MET A 52 -27.73 -24.66 -18.37
C MET A 52 -29.13 -25.13 -17.90
N ALA A 53 -29.23 -26.22 -17.13
CA ALA A 53 -30.48 -26.74 -16.59
C ALA A 53 -31.02 -25.94 -15.40
N ASP A 54 -30.19 -25.10 -14.76
CA ASP A 54 -30.61 -24.32 -13.58
C ASP A 54 -31.41 -23.05 -13.93
N LEU A 55 -31.46 -22.66 -15.21
CA LEU A 55 -32.20 -21.47 -15.67
C LEU A 55 -33.70 -21.72 -15.90
N GLU A 56 -34.18 -22.96 -15.86
CA GLU A 56 -35.57 -23.31 -16.20
C GLU A 56 -36.53 -23.26 -15.00
N LYS A 57 -36.04 -22.95 -13.78
CA LYS A 57 -36.85 -22.97 -12.54
C LYS A 57 -37.24 -21.61 -11.94
N GLN A 58 -37.10 -20.51 -12.67
CA GLN A 58 -37.57 -19.20 -12.21
C GLN A 58 -39.02 -18.94 -12.71
N PRO A 59 -40.00 -18.66 -11.82
CA PRO A 59 -41.38 -18.42 -12.24
C PRO A 59 -41.52 -17.10 -13.01
N LYS A 60 -42.07 -17.17 -14.23
CA LYS A 60 -42.47 -16.01 -15.03
C LYS A 60 -43.65 -15.30 -14.36
N THR A 61 -43.47 -14.05 -13.96
CA THR A 61 -44.56 -13.11 -13.68
C THR A 61 -44.34 -11.87 -14.54
N ILE A 62 -45.08 -11.80 -15.64
CA ILE A 62 -45.36 -10.55 -16.36
C ILE A 62 -46.85 -10.33 -16.17
N ASP A 63 -47.19 -9.25 -15.47
CA ASP A 63 -48.55 -8.82 -15.21
C ASP A 63 -49.02 -8.06 -16.46
N GLU A 64 -49.84 -8.69 -17.31
CA GLU A 64 -50.51 -8.04 -18.43
C GLU A 64 -51.91 -7.59 -17.97
N THR A 65 -52.09 -6.29 -17.75
CA THR A 65 -53.43 -5.70 -17.63
C THR A 65 -54.00 -5.37 -19.01
N PRO A 66 -55.25 -5.78 -19.34
CA PRO A 66 -55.86 -5.50 -20.63
C PRO A 66 -56.55 -4.13 -20.63
N ILE A 67 -56.38 -3.33 -21.69
CA ILE A 67 -57.23 -2.16 -21.96
C ILE A 67 -58.12 -2.48 -23.16
N GLY A 68 -59.41 -2.23 -22.94
CA GLY A 68 -60.56 -2.72 -23.69
C GLY A 68 -60.77 -2.17 -25.09
N SER A 69 -61.73 -2.84 -25.73
CA SER A 69 -62.27 -2.68 -27.08
C SER A 69 -63.18 -1.46 -27.27
N GLY A 70 -63.18 -0.93 -28.50
CA GLY A 70 -64.20 -0.07 -29.11
C GLY A 70 -63.56 1.16 -29.75
N GLY A 71 -63.76 1.55 -31.00
CA GLY A 71 -64.57 1.08 -32.14
C GLY A 71 -64.26 2.06 -33.29
N ASP A 72 -64.39 1.58 -34.53
CA ASP A 72 -64.39 2.27 -35.84
C ASP A 72 -63.88 3.72 -35.96
N GLU A 73 -62.82 3.91 -36.76
CA GLU A 73 -62.83 4.92 -37.84
C GLU A 73 -61.74 4.65 -38.89
N THR A 74 -62.17 4.45 -40.13
CA THR A 74 -61.33 4.36 -41.33
C THR A 74 -60.80 5.75 -41.71
N ALA A 75 -59.48 5.98 -41.62
CA ALA A 75 -58.83 7.11 -42.29
C ALA A 75 -57.33 6.83 -42.55
N ALA A 76 -56.86 7.32 -43.69
CA ALA A 76 -55.60 7.01 -44.35
C ALA A 76 -54.31 7.25 -43.54
N VAL A 77 -53.29 6.43 -43.83
CA VAL A 77 -51.90 6.57 -43.34
C VAL A 77 -51.25 7.83 -43.95
N PRO A 78 -50.77 8.82 -43.16
CA PRO A 78 -49.88 9.84 -43.66
C PRO A 78 -48.41 9.40 -43.54
N ALA A 79 -47.62 9.77 -44.56
CA ALA A 79 -46.18 9.55 -44.66
C ALA A 79 -45.37 10.14 -43.48
N PRO A 80 -44.15 9.65 -43.20
CA PRO A 80 -43.37 10.10 -42.05
C PRO A 80 -42.95 11.57 -42.19
N VAL A 81 -43.36 12.39 -41.22
CA VAL A 81 -42.87 13.76 -41.06
C VAL A 81 -41.44 13.69 -40.52
N ASN A 82 -40.48 14.07 -41.37
CA ASN A 82 -39.08 14.19 -41.01
C ASN A 82 -38.91 15.40 -40.06
N PRO A 83 -38.50 15.24 -38.78
CA PRO A 83 -38.29 16.39 -37.92
C PRO A 83 -37.00 17.12 -38.35
N THR A 84 -37.15 18.37 -38.77
CA THR A 84 -36.04 19.31 -38.92
C THR A 84 -35.23 19.41 -37.63
N PRO A 85 -33.89 19.55 -37.69
CA PRO A 85 -33.07 19.69 -36.49
C PRO A 85 -33.44 20.99 -35.77
N ARG A 86 -34.11 20.88 -34.61
CA ARG A 86 -34.24 22.00 -33.67
C ARG A 86 -32.83 22.39 -33.22
N SER A 87 -32.40 23.60 -33.56
CA SER A 87 -31.21 24.19 -32.95
C SER A 87 -31.49 24.44 -31.46
N ILE A 88 -31.05 23.52 -30.61
CA ILE A 88 -30.99 23.75 -29.16
C ILE A 88 -29.74 24.60 -28.90
N THR A 89 -29.82 25.90 -29.19
CA THR A 89 -28.86 26.86 -28.62
C THR A 89 -29.47 27.39 -27.33
N ARG A 90 -29.22 26.68 -26.23
CA ARG A 90 -29.41 27.24 -24.89
C ARG A 90 -28.39 28.38 -24.68
N PRO A 91 -28.74 29.48 -24.00
CA PRO A 91 -27.79 30.53 -23.63
C PRO A 91 -26.66 29.94 -22.78
N LEU A 92 -25.39 30.30 -23.07
CA LEU A 92 -24.19 29.83 -22.35
C LEU A 92 -24.14 30.22 -20.85
N ALA A 93 -25.14 30.94 -20.35
CA ALA A 93 -25.21 31.43 -18.98
C ALA A 93 -25.80 30.42 -17.98
N GLU A 94 -26.36 29.30 -18.46
CA GLU A 94 -27.02 28.29 -17.64
C GLU A 94 -26.43 26.91 -17.94
N TYR A 95 -25.12 26.80 -17.78
CA TYR A 95 -24.48 25.50 -17.74
C TYR A 95 -23.95 25.28 -16.33
N ASP A 96 -24.64 24.43 -15.59
CA ASP A 96 -24.20 23.97 -14.29
C ASP A 96 -22.86 23.22 -14.49
N GLY A 97 -21.78 23.69 -13.85
CA GLY A 97 -20.43 23.13 -14.06
C GLY A 97 -20.36 21.63 -13.81
N THR A 98 -21.26 21.12 -12.97
CA THR A 98 -21.47 19.70 -12.67
C THR A 98 -21.95 18.88 -13.87
N GLU A 99 -22.69 19.48 -14.79
CA GLU A 99 -23.14 18.85 -16.04
C GLU A 99 -22.00 18.80 -17.08
N LEU A 100 -21.15 19.84 -17.15
CA LEU A 100 -19.96 19.85 -18.04
C LEU A 100 -18.94 18.80 -17.59
N GLU A 101 -18.73 18.68 -16.28
CA GLU A 101 -17.85 17.67 -15.69
C GLU A 101 -18.36 16.25 -15.97
N ARG A 102 -19.69 16.06 -15.86
CA ARG A 102 -20.36 14.78 -16.16
C ARG A 102 -20.24 14.41 -17.64
N ILE A 103 -20.35 15.37 -18.55
CA ILE A 103 -20.24 15.14 -19.99
C ILE A 103 -18.77 14.91 -20.40
N ARG A 104 -17.83 15.64 -19.79
CA ARG A 104 -16.40 15.47 -20.06
C ARG A 104 -15.86 14.11 -19.61
N THR A 105 -16.43 13.54 -18.54
CA THR A 105 -16.06 12.20 -18.03
C THR A 105 -16.80 11.07 -18.74
N SER A 106 -17.96 11.32 -19.35
CA SER A 106 -18.76 10.28 -20.03
C SER A 106 -18.32 10.00 -21.47
N ASP A 107 -17.64 10.92 -22.15
CA ASP A 107 -17.42 10.83 -23.61
C ASP A 107 -16.13 10.15 -24.07
N THR A 108 -15.23 9.75 -23.15
CA THR A 108 -13.93 9.14 -23.56
C THR A 108 -13.99 7.63 -23.85
N GLN A 109 -15.10 6.94 -23.55
CA GLN A 109 -15.25 5.50 -23.78
C GLN A 109 -16.65 5.14 -24.29
N ARG A 110 -16.97 5.45 -25.55
CA ARG A 110 -18.24 5.07 -26.18
C ARG A 110 -18.45 3.56 -26.37
N ALA A 111 -17.41 2.74 -26.22
CA ALA A 111 -17.45 1.29 -26.46
C ALA A 111 -17.66 0.44 -25.19
N PHE A 112 -17.61 1.05 -24.00
CA PHE A 112 -17.74 0.34 -22.73
C PHE A 112 -18.81 0.98 -21.86
N PRO A 113 -19.56 0.20 -21.06
CA PRO A 113 -20.50 0.76 -20.10
C PRO A 113 -19.75 1.66 -19.11
N VAL A 114 -20.15 2.93 -19.03
CA VAL A 114 -19.70 3.86 -17.99
C VAL A 114 -20.36 3.41 -16.69
N TYR A 115 -19.60 2.72 -15.86
CA TYR A 115 -20.06 2.39 -14.51
C TYR A 115 -20.09 3.70 -13.70
N PRO A 116 -21.19 4.03 -12.99
CA PRO A 116 -21.20 5.15 -12.07
C PRO A 116 -19.99 5.03 -11.15
N HIS A 117 -19.22 6.12 -10.98
CA HIS A 117 -17.96 6.12 -10.25
C HIS A 117 -18.11 5.37 -8.93
N ARG A 118 -17.54 4.17 -8.86
CA ARG A 118 -17.47 3.41 -7.61
C ARG A 118 -16.66 4.26 -6.65
N LYS A 119 -17.23 4.57 -5.47
CA LYS A 119 -16.47 5.22 -4.41
C LYS A 119 -15.34 4.26 -4.01
N LEU A 120 -14.10 4.63 -4.35
CA LEU A 120 -12.93 3.86 -3.95
C LEU A 120 -12.78 3.92 -2.43
N GLY A 121 -12.23 2.86 -1.85
CA GLY A 121 -11.83 2.89 -0.45
C GLY A 121 -10.63 3.81 -0.27
N ASN A 122 -10.53 4.47 0.88
CA ASN A 122 -9.39 5.32 1.22
C ASN A 122 -8.14 4.44 1.46
N PRO A 123 -7.06 4.55 0.67
CA PRO A 123 -5.84 3.79 0.82
C PRO A 123 -4.85 4.43 1.81
N SER A 124 -5.10 5.65 2.31
CA SER A 124 -4.22 6.35 3.25
C SER A 124 -3.92 5.56 4.53
N PRO A 125 -4.91 4.90 5.18
CA PRO A 125 -4.64 4.04 6.33
C PRO A 125 -3.64 2.92 5.99
N LEU A 126 -3.73 2.33 4.79
CA LEU A 126 -2.81 1.27 4.37
C LEU A 126 -1.39 1.78 4.22
N GLY A 127 -1.21 2.96 3.60
CA GLY A 127 0.09 3.60 3.44
C GLY A 127 0.74 3.98 4.78
N LEU A 128 -0.06 4.46 5.73
CA LEU A 128 0.44 4.82 7.07
C LEU A 128 0.70 3.58 7.94
N MET A 129 -0.19 2.58 7.93
CA MET A 129 0.00 1.33 8.67
C MET A 129 1.15 0.48 8.14
N SER A 130 1.58 0.67 6.90
CA SER A 130 2.76 0.01 6.35
C SER A 130 4.06 0.72 6.75
N PHE A 131 4.04 2.06 6.72
CA PHE A 131 5.14 2.90 7.14
C PHE A 131 5.47 2.77 8.64
N ALA A 132 4.44 2.86 9.50
CA ALA A 132 4.58 2.94 10.94
C ALA A 132 5.37 1.77 11.58
N PRO A 133 5.01 0.48 11.39
CA PRO A 133 5.70 -0.64 12.03
C PRO A 133 7.16 -0.76 11.55
N THR A 134 7.40 -0.55 10.26
CA THR A 134 8.74 -0.63 9.67
C THR A 134 9.65 0.45 10.26
N THR A 135 9.14 1.68 10.35
CA THR A 135 9.83 2.81 10.97
C THR A 135 10.08 2.58 12.46
N LEU A 136 9.10 2.06 13.19
CA LEU A 136 9.24 1.77 14.62
C LEU A 136 10.34 0.74 14.86
N MET A 137 10.33 -0.36 14.10
CA MET A 137 11.31 -1.42 14.26
C MET A 137 12.73 -0.92 13.96
N TYR A 138 12.91 -0.17 12.87
CA TYR A 138 14.21 0.44 12.56
C TYR A 138 14.65 1.41 13.67
N SER A 139 13.73 2.23 14.18
CA SER A 139 13.98 3.17 15.27
C SER A 139 14.43 2.48 16.56
N LEU A 140 13.83 1.34 16.91
CA LEU A 140 14.21 0.55 18.07
C LEU A 140 15.63 -0.04 17.92
N TYR A 141 16.05 -0.38 16.70
CA TYR A 141 17.41 -0.84 16.43
C TYR A 141 18.44 0.30 16.49
N LEU A 142 18.10 1.49 16.00
CA LEU A 142 18.93 2.70 16.19
C LEU A 142 19.13 3.02 17.68
N LEU A 143 18.09 2.79 18.50
CA LEU A 143 18.16 2.94 19.96
C LEU A 143 19.02 1.88 20.66
N ARG A 144 19.47 0.84 19.95
CA ARG A 144 20.13 -0.36 20.51
C ARG A 144 19.27 -1.06 21.56
N THR A 145 17.95 -1.08 21.35
CA THR A 145 17.02 -1.80 22.21
C THR A 145 17.44 -3.27 22.27
N ARG A 146 17.48 -3.86 23.47
CA ARG A 146 17.92 -5.26 23.68
C ARG A 146 19.37 -5.52 23.21
N HIS A 147 20.22 -4.49 23.14
CA HIS A 147 21.62 -4.60 22.70
C HIS A 147 21.79 -5.14 21.26
N ILE A 148 20.76 -4.95 20.42
CA ILE A 148 20.80 -5.36 19.02
C ILE A 148 21.61 -4.34 18.22
N GLU A 149 22.68 -4.82 17.58
CA GLU A 149 23.53 -3.97 16.74
C GLU A 149 23.26 -4.13 15.24
N ALA A 150 22.92 -5.34 14.82
CA ALA A 150 22.61 -5.66 13.43
C ALA A 150 21.14 -5.35 13.11
N THR A 151 20.90 -4.68 11.99
CA THR A 151 19.56 -4.26 11.54
C THR A 151 18.90 -5.24 10.58
N ASN A 152 19.53 -6.39 10.28
CA ASN A 152 19.15 -7.28 9.16
C ASN A 152 17.68 -7.74 9.18
N VAL A 153 17.04 -7.88 10.36
CA VAL A 153 15.63 -8.25 10.45
C VAL A 153 14.71 -7.17 9.86
N VAL A 154 15.14 -5.89 9.86
CA VAL A 154 14.41 -4.78 9.20
C VAL A 154 14.24 -5.01 7.71
N VAL A 155 15.16 -5.71 7.06
CA VAL A 155 15.14 -5.93 5.61
C VAL A 155 13.85 -6.64 5.19
N GLY A 156 13.36 -7.61 5.95
CA GLY A 156 12.11 -8.32 5.64
C GLY A 156 10.89 -7.40 5.68
N MET A 157 10.76 -6.59 6.72
CA MET A 157 9.67 -5.62 6.87
C MET A 157 9.77 -4.50 5.85
N ALA A 158 10.99 -4.03 5.58
CA ALA A 158 11.27 -2.99 4.59
C ALA A 158 10.93 -3.44 3.17
N MET A 159 11.11 -4.72 2.81
CA MET A 159 10.67 -5.21 1.50
C MET A 159 9.15 -5.39 1.41
N ALA A 160 8.55 -6.08 2.37
CA ALA A 160 7.16 -6.53 2.26
C ALA A 160 6.16 -5.41 2.60
N ILE A 161 6.27 -4.85 3.80
CA ILE A 161 5.27 -3.94 4.34
C ILE A 161 5.68 -2.49 4.07
N GLY A 162 6.80 -2.03 4.64
CA GLY A 162 7.26 -0.65 4.44
C GLY A 162 7.57 -0.32 2.98
N GLY A 163 7.95 -1.30 2.17
CA GLY A 163 8.29 -1.11 0.77
C GLY A 163 7.12 -1.35 -0.16
N LEU A 164 6.85 -2.63 -0.46
CA LEU A 164 5.88 -3.03 -1.45
C LEU A 164 4.45 -2.61 -1.08
N THR A 165 4.00 -2.92 0.13
CA THR A 165 2.62 -2.58 0.55
C THR A 165 2.40 -1.06 0.57
N GLN A 166 3.39 -0.30 1.05
CA GLN A 166 3.33 1.16 1.06
C GLN A 166 3.31 1.74 -0.36
N LEU A 167 4.14 1.22 -1.27
CA LEU A 167 4.14 1.61 -2.67
C LEU A 167 2.79 1.35 -3.34
N LEU A 168 2.19 0.18 -3.08
CA LEU A 168 0.86 -0.15 -3.61
C LEU A 168 -0.21 0.81 -3.07
N ALA A 169 -0.16 1.17 -1.79
CA ALA A 169 -1.05 2.20 -1.23
C ALA A 169 -0.90 3.54 -1.99
N GLY A 170 0.33 3.95 -2.28
CA GLY A 170 0.60 5.14 -3.11
C GLY A 170 0.03 5.06 -4.52
N MET A 171 0.05 3.89 -5.16
CA MET A 171 -0.59 3.69 -6.47
C MET A 171 -2.12 3.86 -6.39
N TRP A 172 -2.74 3.41 -5.30
CA TRP A 172 -4.17 3.58 -5.09
C TRP A 172 -4.57 5.02 -4.73
N GLU A 173 -3.71 5.77 -4.05
CA GLU A 173 -3.92 7.22 -3.84
C GLU A 173 -3.94 8.00 -5.17
N PHE A 174 -3.15 7.58 -6.19
CA PHE A 174 -3.25 8.17 -7.52
C PHE A 174 -4.64 7.95 -8.13
N ALA A 175 -5.23 6.76 -7.92
CA ALA A 175 -6.57 6.43 -8.40
C ALA A 175 -7.67 7.22 -7.65
N GLU A 176 -7.45 7.56 -6.38
CA GLU A 176 -8.36 8.44 -5.60
C GLU A 176 -8.17 9.93 -5.93
N GLY A 177 -7.09 10.31 -6.61
CA GLY A 177 -6.79 11.69 -6.98
C GLY A 177 -6.03 12.48 -5.90
N ASN A 178 -5.49 11.81 -4.89
CA ASN A 178 -4.70 12.45 -3.84
C ASN A 178 -3.20 12.42 -4.18
N SER A 179 -2.73 13.45 -4.88
CA SER A 179 -1.32 13.53 -5.30
C SER A 179 -0.32 13.56 -4.14
N LEU A 180 -0.68 14.18 -3.01
CA LEU A 180 0.22 14.27 -1.85
C LEU A 180 0.45 12.89 -1.23
N GLY A 181 -0.63 12.14 -0.99
CA GLY A 181 -0.57 10.76 -0.50
C GLY A 181 0.12 9.84 -1.49
N ALA A 182 -0.22 9.96 -2.77
CA ALA A 182 0.32 9.14 -3.83
C ALA A 182 1.85 9.29 -3.96
N THR A 183 2.34 10.52 -4.03
CA THR A 183 3.79 10.78 -4.05
C THR A 183 4.43 10.38 -2.74
N GLY A 184 3.86 10.74 -1.59
CA GLY A 184 4.41 10.42 -0.27
C GLY A 184 4.59 8.93 -0.05
N PHE A 185 3.53 8.14 -0.17
CA PHE A 185 3.60 6.69 0.07
C PHE A 185 4.46 5.96 -0.97
N SER A 186 4.42 6.38 -2.24
CA SER A 186 5.26 5.77 -3.27
C SER A 186 6.75 6.04 -3.05
N CYS A 187 7.11 7.28 -2.71
CA CYS A 187 8.49 7.66 -2.42
C CYS A 187 9.01 6.95 -1.17
N TYR A 188 8.25 6.92 -0.07
CA TYR A 188 8.68 6.24 1.15
C TYR A 188 8.65 4.70 1.02
N GLY A 189 7.77 4.14 0.19
CA GLY A 189 7.85 2.74 -0.22
C GLY A 189 9.14 2.45 -0.99
N GLY A 190 9.50 3.32 -1.93
CA GLY A 190 10.79 3.27 -2.63
C GLY A 190 12.00 3.41 -1.71
N PHE A 191 11.91 4.25 -0.68
CA PHE A 191 12.93 4.35 0.37
C PHE A 191 13.14 3.01 1.06
N TRP A 192 12.08 2.37 1.55
CA TRP A 192 12.22 1.10 2.25
C TRP A 192 12.73 -0.02 1.35
N LEU A 193 12.28 -0.07 0.09
CA LEU A 193 12.81 -1.03 -0.90
C LEU A 193 14.30 -0.80 -1.18
N SER A 194 14.72 0.43 -1.42
CA SER A 194 16.14 0.74 -1.66
C SER A 194 17.00 0.50 -0.42
N PHE A 195 16.52 0.85 0.77
CA PHE A 195 17.19 0.58 2.03
C PHE A 195 17.33 -0.93 2.29
N ALA A 196 16.31 -1.71 1.96
CA ALA A 196 16.37 -3.17 2.03
C ALA A 196 17.43 -3.73 1.07
N VAL A 197 17.49 -3.26 -0.17
CA VAL A 197 18.49 -3.70 -1.17
C VAL A 197 19.92 -3.41 -0.70
N ILE A 198 20.15 -2.24 -0.09
CA ILE A 198 21.46 -1.87 0.47
C ILE A 198 21.87 -2.85 1.59
N ASN A 199 20.95 -3.20 2.48
CA ASN A 199 21.24 -4.04 3.66
C ASN A 199 21.08 -5.55 3.41
N TRP A 200 20.60 -5.97 2.23
CA TRP A 200 20.43 -7.37 1.88
C TRP A 200 21.77 -7.98 1.47
N LEU A 201 22.27 -8.94 2.26
CA LEU A 201 23.59 -9.57 2.03
C LEU A 201 23.76 -10.12 0.60
N GLY A 202 22.71 -10.68 0.00
CA GLY A 202 22.77 -11.26 -1.35
C GLY A 202 22.90 -10.27 -2.51
N THR A 203 22.85 -8.93 -2.30
CA THR A 203 23.02 -7.94 -3.38
C THR A 203 24.47 -7.51 -3.55
N GLY A 204 25.32 -7.74 -2.54
CA GLY A 204 26.73 -7.33 -2.55
C GLY A 204 26.96 -5.82 -2.48
N VAL A 205 25.94 -4.99 -2.19
CA VAL A 205 26.07 -3.52 -2.18
C VAL A 205 27.04 -3.06 -1.09
N LEU A 206 26.90 -3.56 0.13
CA LEU A 206 27.83 -3.24 1.21
C LEU A 206 29.17 -3.98 1.06
N GLU A 207 29.18 -5.17 0.46
CA GLU A 207 30.41 -5.94 0.20
C GLU A 207 31.34 -5.27 -0.83
N ALA A 208 30.77 -4.43 -1.70
CA ALA A 208 31.53 -3.62 -2.66
C ALA A 208 32.50 -2.63 -1.96
N TYR A 209 32.22 -2.25 -0.70
CA TYR A 209 33.10 -1.41 0.11
C TYR A 209 34.23 -2.23 0.77
N SER A 210 35.02 -2.94 -0.03
CA SER A 210 36.18 -3.72 0.43
C SER A 210 37.51 -3.06 0.01
N GLY A 211 38.61 -3.47 0.66
CA GLY A 211 39.94 -2.95 0.37
C GLY A 211 40.06 -1.44 0.62
N ASN A 212 40.46 -0.67 -0.40
CA ASN A 212 40.70 0.77 -0.29
C ASN A 212 39.41 1.59 -0.01
N ALA A 213 38.22 1.00 -0.22
CA ALA A 213 36.93 1.66 0.01
C ALA A 213 36.31 1.33 1.37
N ALA A 214 36.98 0.56 2.23
CA ALA A 214 36.41 0.06 3.49
C ALA A 214 35.94 1.15 4.47
N ASN A 215 36.49 2.38 4.35
CA ASN A 215 36.14 3.50 5.22
C ASN A 215 35.03 4.40 4.63
N GLN A 216 34.50 4.09 3.45
CA GLN A 216 33.50 4.90 2.75
C GLN A 216 32.01 4.53 2.97
N PRO A 217 31.61 3.39 3.60
CA PRO A 217 30.20 3.03 3.62
C PRO A 217 29.33 3.98 4.45
N ASN A 218 29.86 4.53 5.55
CA ASN A 218 29.14 5.50 6.38
C ASN A 218 28.89 6.81 5.60
N ASP A 219 29.90 7.32 4.89
CA ASP A 219 29.74 8.51 4.05
C ASP A 219 28.71 8.28 2.93
N ALA A 220 28.72 7.11 2.31
CA ALA A 220 27.74 6.75 1.27
C ALA A 220 26.30 6.69 1.84
N LEU A 221 26.12 6.09 3.02
CA LEU A 221 24.83 6.06 3.71
C LEU A 221 24.39 7.45 4.18
N GLY A 222 25.32 8.30 4.61
CA GLY A 222 25.05 9.70 4.95
C GLY A 222 24.53 10.48 3.75
N ILE A 223 25.14 10.32 2.57
CA ILE A 223 24.65 10.92 1.32
C ILE A 223 23.28 10.36 0.94
N PHE A 224 23.06 9.05 1.11
CA PHE A 224 21.75 8.45 0.89
C PHE A 224 20.68 9.11 1.76
N PHE A 225 20.91 9.26 3.07
CA PHE A 225 19.97 9.93 3.96
C PHE A 225 19.82 11.44 3.70
N LEU A 226 20.86 12.13 3.20
CA LEU A 226 20.76 13.52 2.76
C LEU A 226 19.75 13.70 1.62
N VAL A 227 19.78 12.81 0.62
CA VAL A 227 18.82 12.86 -0.50
C VAL A 227 17.38 12.67 0.01
N TRP A 228 17.17 11.73 0.92
CA TRP A 228 15.87 11.50 1.53
C TRP A 228 15.42 12.62 2.47
N PHE A 229 16.36 13.28 3.15
CA PHE A 229 16.09 14.49 3.94
C PHE A 229 15.54 15.61 3.05
N ILE A 230 16.18 15.89 1.92
CA ILE A 230 15.75 16.93 0.98
C ILE A 230 14.34 16.61 0.44
N LEU A 231 14.11 15.37 0.01
CA LEU A 231 12.79 14.93 -0.47
C LEU A 231 11.72 15.09 0.62
N SER A 232 12.02 14.65 1.85
CA SER A 232 11.09 14.75 2.97
C SER A 232 10.76 16.19 3.32
N LEU A 233 11.76 17.08 3.27
CA LEU A 233 11.60 18.51 3.51
C LEU A 233 10.69 19.17 2.46
N LEU A 234 10.82 18.80 1.19
CA LEU A 234 9.95 19.28 0.12
C LEU A 234 8.50 18.84 0.33
N ILE A 235 8.28 17.56 0.66
CA ILE A 235 6.93 17.03 0.93
C ILE A 235 6.35 17.68 2.20
N PHE A 236 7.17 17.89 3.23
CA PHE A 236 6.75 18.53 4.49
C PHE A 236 6.12 19.90 4.25
N PHE A 237 6.72 20.76 3.43
CA PHE A 237 6.12 22.05 3.08
C PHE A 237 4.76 21.93 2.36
N GLY A 238 4.55 20.83 1.62
CA GLY A 238 3.27 20.51 0.99
C GLY A 238 2.15 20.18 1.99
N THR A 239 2.47 19.82 3.24
CA THR A 239 1.49 19.38 4.25
C THR A 239 0.82 20.53 5.02
N PHE A 240 1.26 21.78 4.87
CA PHE A 240 0.79 22.93 5.66
C PHE A 240 -0.68 23.29 5.44
N ARG A 241 -1.36 22.69 4.46
CA ARG A 241 -2.80 22.82 4.23
C ARG A 241 -3.59 21.53 4.47
N SER A 242 -2.93 20.47 4.94
CA SER A 242 -3.55 19.17 5.16
C SER A 242 -4.09 19.05 6.58
N SER A 243 -3.25 18.65 7.53
CA SER A 243 -3.61 18.54 8.95
C SER A 243 -2.37 18.72 9.82
N ILE A 244 -2.58 19.14 11.06
CA ILE A 244 -1.50 19.30 12.05
C ILE A 244 -0.83 17.94 12.28
N ALA A 245 -1.60 16.86 12.41
CA ALA A 245 -1.05 15.53 12.63
C ALA A 245 -0.12 15.09 11.47
N LEU A 246 -0.54 15.26 10.22
CA LEU A 246 0.27 14.91 9.05
C LEU A 246 1.52 15.78 8.95
N ALA A 247 1.39 17.09 9.17
CA ALA A 247 2.53 18.00 9.19
C ALA A 247 3.52 17.64 10.30
N SER A 248 3.05 17.34 11.51
CA SER A 248 3.90 16.89 12.61
C SER A 248 4.62 15.58 12.29
N MET A 249 3.92 14.59 11.71
CA MET A 249 4.53 13.34 11.28
C MET A 249 5.68 13.58 10.29
N LEU A 250 5.43 14.34 9.22
CA LEU A 250 6.45 14.63 8.21
C LEU A 250 7.59 15.50 8.76
N GLY A 251 7.30 16.40 9.71
CA GLY A 251 8.30 17.22 10.39
C GLY A 251 9.26 16.37 11.22
N PHE A 252 8.74 15.44 12.02
CA PHE A 252 9.57 14.51 12.78
C PHE A 252 10.30 13.51 11.88
N LEU A 253 9.69 13.06 10.78
CA LEU A 253 10.37 12.22 9.79
C LEU A 253 11.54 12.96 9.13
N THR A 254 11.33 14.22 8.75
CA THR A 254 12.37 15.09 8.18
C THR A 254 13.53 15.25 9.18
N LEU A 255 13.22 15.49 10.46
CA LEU A 255 14.24 15.56 11.51
C LEU A 255 14.96 14.21 11.72
N THR A 256 14.26 13.09 11.57
CA THR A 256 14.84 11.75 11.64
C THR A 256 15.87 11.55 10.54
N PHE A 257 15.56 11.89 9.28
CA PHE A 257 16.51 11.80 8.18
C PHE A 257 17.72 12.75 8.34
N LEU A 258 17.49 13.96 8.86
CA LEU A 258 18.58 14.88 9.18
C LEU A 258 19.55 14.28 10.22
N LEU A 259 19.01 13.69 11.28
CA LEU A 259 19.83 13.07 12.33
C LEU A 259 20.51 11.78 11.86
N LEU A 260 19.86 10.98 11.01
CA LEU A 260 20.49 9.83 10.36
C LEU A 260 21.69 10.26 9.53
N MET A 261 21.53 11.26 8.67
CA MET A 261 22.61 11.83 7.87
C MET A 261 23.78 12.30 8.75
N ILE A 262 23.52 13.11 9.78
CA ILE A 262 24.57 13.60 10.69
C ILE A 262 25.21 12.43 11.44
N GLY A 263 24.42 11.45 11.86
CA GLY A 263 24.87 10.28 12.59
C GLY A 263 25.84 9.43 11.79
N GLU A 264 25.59 9.25 10.48
CA GLU A 264 26.47 8.50 9.59
C GLU A 264 27.75 9.28 9.31
N PHE A 265 27.66 10.57 8.94
CA PHE A 265 28.84 11.40 8.65
C PHE A 265 29.76 11.63 9.87
N GLN A 266 29.21 11.57 11.08
CA GLN A 266 29.99 11.78 12.30
C GLN A 266 30.33 10.47 13.01
N GLU A 267 29.77 9.35 12.56
CA GLU A 267 29.88 8.03 13.20
C GLU A 267 29.52 8.06 14.71
N LYS A 268 28.58 8.94 15.08
CA LYS A 268 28.21 9.18 16.48
C LYS A 268 26.96 8.41 16.85
N LEU A 269 27.14 7.37 17.66
CA LEU A 269 26.03 6.55 18.17
C LEU A 269 24.99 7.38 18.95
N SER A 270 25.39 8.44 19.66
CA SER A 270 24.45 9.31 20.37
C SER A 270 23.46 10.01 19.43
N VAL A 271 23.93 10.43 18.26
CA VAL A 271 23.11 11.07 17.23
C VAL A 271 22.19 10.04 16.56
N MET A 272 22.71 8.83 16.30
CA MET A 272 21.90 7.71 15.80
C MET A 272 20.77 7.33 16.75
N LYS A 273 21.04 7.29 18.06
CA LYS A 273 20.00 7.07 19.07
C LYS A 273 18.97 8.20 19.08
N ALA A 274 19.39 9.45 18.94
CA ALA A 274 18.47 10.58 18.83
C ALA A 274 17.56 10.44 17.60
N ALA A 275 18.12 10.05 16.43
CA ALA A 275 17.34 9.74 15.25
C ALA A 275 16.30 8.64 15.52
N GLY A 276 16.68 7.59 16.25
CA GLY A 276 15.76 6.53 16.68
C GLY A 276 14.61 7.04 17.57
N VAL A 277 14.84 8.00 18.48
CA VAL A 277 13.76 8.60 19.28
C VAL A 277 12.76 9.33 18.37
N PHE A 278 13.24 10.17 17.46
CA PHE A 278 12.38 10.92 16.55
C PHE A 278 11.65 10.02 15.56
N GLY A 279 12.30 8.95 15.08
CA GLY A 279 11.67 7.93 14.24
C GLY A 279 10.56 7.16 14.97
N ALA A 280 10.76 6.84 16.25
CA ALA A 280 9.73 6.20 17.06
C ALA A 280 8.52 7.13 17.27
N ILE A 281 8.75 8.41 17.58
CA ILE A 281 7.68 9.42 17.69
C ILE A 281 6.91 9.52 16.36
N THR A 282 7.64 9.59 15.24
CA THR A 282 7.05 9.63 13.90
C THR A 282 6.13 8.43 13.65
N SER A 283 6.57 7.23 14.03
CA SER A 283 5.77 6.01 13.89
C SER A 283 4.48 6.05 14.71
N PHE A 284 4.55 6.48 15.98
CA PHE A 284 3.35 6.60 16.81
C PHE A 284 2.34 7.62 16.27
N ILE A 285 2.82 8.74 15.73
CA ILE A 285 1.95 9.71 15.06
C ILE A 285 1.34 9.10 13.80
N SER A 286 2.11 8.31 13.03
CA SER A 286 1.60 7.61 11.84
C SER A 286 0.50 6.61 12.20
N TYR A 287 0.68 5.81 13.25
CA TYR A 287 -0.36 4.93 13.77
C TYR A 287 -1.63 5.69 14.17
N TYR A 288 -1.47 6.85 14.81
CA TYR A 288 -2.58 7.71 15.19
C TYR A 288 -3.38 8.18 13.97
N ILE A 289 -2.70 8.73 12.95
CA ILE A 289 -3.34 9.21 11.72
C ILE A 289 -4.00 8.05 10.98
N ALA A 290 -3.33 6.90 10.89
CA ALA A 290 -3.88 5.72 10.23
C ALA A 290 -5.16 5.23 10.91
N THR A 291 -5.16 5.18 12.24
CA THR A 291 -6.32 4.78 13.04
C THR A 291 -7.46 5.78 12.88
N ALA A 292 -7.17 7.08 12.91
CA ALA A 292 -8.15 8.13 12.68
C ALA A 292 -8.80 8.04 11.29
N ALA A 293 -8.02 7.67 10.27
CA ALA A 293 -8.53 7.48 8.91
C ALA A 293 -9.25 6.13 8.71
N LEU A 294 -8.96 5.11 9.53
CA LEU A 294 -9.62 3.80 9.49
C LEU A 294 -10.96 3.81 10.22
N TYR A 295 -11.10 4.61 11.28
CA TYR A 295 -12.33 4.74 12.06
C TYR A 295 -13.30 5.70 11.36
N SER A 296 -14.24 5.12 10.63
CA SER A 296 -15.44 5.79 10.11
C SER A 296 -16.53 5.77 11.18
N PRO A 297 -17.50 6.71 11.18
CA PRO A 297 -18.73 6.58 11.99
C PRO A 297 -19.45 5.24 11.81
N GLU A 298 -19.23 4.56 10.69
CA GLU A 298 -19.78 3.23 10.38
C GLU A 298 -18.93 2.07 10.92
N THR A 299 -17.63 2.28 11.17
CA THR A 299 -16.66 1.22 11.54
C THR A 299 -16.08 1.36 12.95
N GLY A 300 -16.18 2.54 13.58
CA GLY A 300 -15.57 2.83 14.87
C GLY A 300 -16.43 3.73 15.77
N TYR A 301 -16.32 3.53 17.08
CA TYR A 301 -17.02 4.32 18.10
C TYR A 301 -16.29 5.64 18.44
N LEU A 302 -15.03 5.79 18.04
CA LEU A 302 -14.17 6.90 18.43
C LEU A 302 -13.83 7.78 17.22
N HIS A 303 -14.08 9.08 17.34
CA HIS A 303 -13.68 10.08 16.36
C HIS A 303 -12.41 10.79 16.84
N LEU A 304 -11.27 10.50 16.21
CA LEU A 304 -9.96 10.99 16.63
C LEU A 304 -9.65 12.35 15.98
N PRO A 305 -9.34 13.41 16.76
CA PRO A 305 -9.08 14.73 16.19
C PRO A 305 -7.69 14.79 15.52
N VAL A 306 -7.65 15.07 14.22
CA VAL A 306 -6.38 15.21 13.48
C VAL A 306 -5.91 16.67 13.32
N GLY A 307 -6.73 17.64 13.74
CA GLY A 307 -6.44 19.07 13.66
C GLY A 307 -6.40 19.55 12.22
N GLU A 308 -7.57 19.73 11.61
CA GLU A 308 -7.67 20.20 10.23
C GLU A 308 -7.16 21.64 10.09
N LEU A 309 -6.25 21.86 9.14
CA LEU A 309 -5.73 23.19 8.84
C LEU A 309 -6.70 23.88 7.88
N ARG A 310 -7.04 25.15 8.16
CA ARG A 310 -8.10 25.90 7.47
C ARG A 310 -7.96 25.84 5.94
N LYS A 311 -8.93 25.23 5.26
CA LYS A 311 -9.08 25.36 3.80
C LYS A 311 -9.36 26.84 3.46
N ARG A 312 -8.64 27.40 2.48
CA ARG A 312 -8.90 28.74 1.98
C ARG A 312 -10.29 28.74 1.33
N GLN A 313 -11.24 29.45 1.94
CA GLN A 313 -12.50 29.80 1.29
C GLN A 313 -12.15 30.74 0.15
N ASN A 314 -12.29 30.26 -1.08
CA ASN A 314 -12.31 31.08 -2.29
C ASN A 314 -13.72 31.04 -2.84
#